data_AF-A0A261BED7-F1
#
_entry.id   AF-A0A261BED7-F1
#
_cell.length_a   1.000
_cell.length_b   1.000
_cell.length_c   1.000
_cell.angle_alpha   90.00
_cell.angle_beta   90.00
_cell.angle_gamma   90.00
#
_symmetry.space_group_name_H-M   'P 1'
#
loop_
_entity.id
_entity.type
_entity.pdbx_description
1 polymer ?
#
loop_
_entity_poly.entity_id
_entity_poly.type
_entity_poly.pdbx_seq_one_letter_code
_entity_poly.pdbx_strand_id
1 'polypeptide(L)'
;CEPDLVSSLQSELSSLKEASQISFDEINNSLKTLKDSRSKLEKQLESVSADDQFKQFLELIKIDCSFELKEFEAKYDLLCDLQHQLANYFCENRHTFQLDECLKIFTFLLNRLHQTLKEHVSRENRKQRKEEKRVETQMVEEKKEKNLINNPDLFEALNGTSSDASEVTRKRVSDILDVRHKLGNVRIRKLRDVTTAETFTPPPLPPLESPTDSTGSSKENEEKSPKPAKTSTNYDMCNDLESYISSLTKK
;
A
#
# COMPACT_ATOMS: atom_id res chain seq x y z
N CYS A 1 -17.11 8.36 5.49
CA CYS A 1 -16.05 8.93 4.64
C CYS A 1 -16.72 9.26 3.33
N GLU A 2 -16.84 10.54 3.00
CA GLU A 2 -17.42 10.98 1.72
C GLU A 2 -16.48 10.53 0.59
N PRO A 3 -16.91 9.62 -0.31
CA PRO A 3 -16.03 9.07 -1.35
C PRO A 3 -15.54 10.16 -2.31
N ASP A 4 -16.41 11.11 -2.65
CA ASP A 4 -16.12 12.19 -3.59
C ASP A 4 -15.00 13.10 -3.08
N LEU A 5 -14.95 13.34 -1.76
CA LEU A 5 -13.87 14.09 -1.14
C LEU A 5 -12.52 13.39 -1.29
N VAL A 6 -12.47 12.07 -1.09
CA VAL A 6 -11.22 11.29 -1.21
C VAL A 6 -10.72 11.30 -2.66
N SER A 7 -11.63 11.11 -3.62
CA SER A 7 -11.30 11.14 -5.05
C SER A 7 -10.84 12.54 -5.51
N SER A 8 -11.51 13.62 -5.10
CA SER A 8 -11.09 14.99 -5.42
C SER A 8 -9.70 15.28 -4.87
N LEU A 9 -9.49 14.99 -3.58
CA LEU A 9 -8.22 15.26 -2.90
C LEU A 9 -7.05 14.48 -3.54
N GLN A 10 -7.29 13.24 -3.99
CA GLN A 10 -6.27 12.45 -4.68
C GLN A 10 -5.92 13.01 -6.06
N SER A 11 -6.88 13.62 -6.75
CA SER A 11 -6.64 14.27 -8.05
C SER A 11 -5.86 15.58 -7.90
N GLU A 12 -6.23 16.41 -6.91
CA GLU A 12 -5.57 17.68 -6.61
C GLU A 12 -4.12 17.49 -6.15
N LEU A 13 -3.84 16.39 -5.46
CA LEU A 13 -2.53 16.06 -4.90
C LEU A 13 -1.83 14.91 -5.67
N SER A 14 -2.09 14.79 -6.97
CA SER A 14 -1.57 13.69 -7.80
C SER A 14 -0.03 13.66 -7.89
N SER A 15 0.62 14.82 -7.93
CA SER A 15 2.10 14.95 -7.97
C SER A 15 2.77 14.82 -6.60
N LEU A 16 1.99 14.77 -5.52
CA LEU A 16 2.50 14.82 -4.15
C LEU A 16 3.45 13.66 -3.84
N LYS A 17 3.10 12.44 -4.31
CA LYS A 17 3.91 11.25 -4.07
C LYS A 17 5.30 11.39 -4.69
N GLU A 18 5.38 11.88 -5.92
CA GLU A 18 6.64 12.09 -6.62
C GLU A 18 7.44 13.20 -5.95
N ALA A 19 6.80 14.32 -5.61
CA ALA A 19 7.44 15.42 -4.91
C ALA A 19 7.99 15.01 -3.53
N SER A 20 7.30 14.13 -2.80
CA SER A 20 7.74 13.65 -1.48
C SER A 20 9.01 12.81 -1.48
N GLN A 21 9.45 12.32 -2.65
CA GLN A 21 10.67 11.54 -2.80
C GLN A 21 11.90 12.41 -3.05
N ILE A 22 11.71 13.69 -3.37
CA ILE A 22 12.79 14.62 -3.66
C ILE A 22 13.23 15.29 -2.36
N SER A 23 14.50 15.13 -2.01
CA SER A 23 15.06 15.80 -0.84
C SER A 23 15.35 17.27 -1.14
N PHE A 24 14.77 18.16 -0.34
CA PHE A 24 14.98 19.59 -0.49
C PHE A 24 16.43 20.01 -0.16
N ASP A 25 17.03 19.32 0.81
CA ASP A 25 18.44 19.53 1.19
C ASP A 25 19.40 19.08 0.08
N GLU A 26 19.07 17.99 -0.64
CA GLU A 26 19.87 17.54 -1.78
C GLU A 26 19.85 18.55 -2.93
N ILE A 27 18.71 19.20 -3.19
CA ILE A 27 18.62 20.29 -4.18
C ILE A 27 19.56 21.43 -3.79
N ASN A 28 19.52 21.86 -2.53
CA ASN A 28 20.38 22.95 -2.03
C ASN A 28 21.87 22.62 -2.17
N ASN A 29 22.25 21.42 -1.75
CA ASN A 29 23.63 20.94 -1.83
C ASN A 29 24.10 20.85 -3.29
N SER A 30 23.23 20.40 -4.19
CA SER A 30 23.51 20.32 -5.63
C SER A 30 23.70 21.72 -6.23
N LEU A 31 22.82 22.68 -5.89
CA LEU A 31 22.93 24.07 -6.33
C LEU A 31 24.25 24.71 -5.86
N LYS A 32 24.61 24.52 -4.59
CA LYS A 32 25.87 25.02 -4.04
C LYS A 32 27.09 24.42 -4.74
N THR A 33 27.07 23.11 -4.97
CA THR A 33 28.15 22.40 -5.68
C THR A 33 28.29 22.92 -7.10
N LEU A 34 27.17 23.15 -7.81
CA LEU A 34 27.16 23.66 -9.17
C LEU A 34 27.70 25.10 -9.25
N LYS A 35 27.36 25.95 -8.28
CA LYS A 35 27.91 27.31 -8.13
C LYS A 35 29.43 27.27 -8.00
N ASP A 36 29.92 26.42 -7.09
CA ASP A 36 31.34 26.28 -6.81
C ASP A 36 32.10 25.73 -8.01
N SER A 37 31.56 24.70 -8.70
CA SER A 37 32.18 24.13 -9.90
C SER A 37 32.23 25.14 -11.03
N ARG A 38 31.14 25.89 -11.27
CA ARG A 38 31.09 26.95 -12.29
C ARG A 38 32.12 28.05 -12.00
N SER A 39 32.23 28.51 -10.75
CA SER A 39 33.21 29.54 -10.37
C SER A 39 34.65 29.05 -10.51
N LYS A 40 34.94 27.80 -10.15
CA LYS A 40 36.27 27.20 -10.34
C LYS A 40 36.61 27.11 -11.84
N LEU A 41 35.68 26.64 -12.66
CA LEU A 41 35.89 26.48 -14.09
C LEU A 41 36.07 27.83 -14.79
N GLU A 42 35.30 28.86 -14.40
CA GLU A 42 35.49 30.23 -14.86
C GLU A 42 36.91 30.72 -14.58
N LYS A 43 37.39 30.61 -13.34
CA LYS A 43 38.76 31.03 -12.97
C LYS A 43 39.84 30.26 -13.74
N GLN A 44 39.64 28.97 -13.95
CA GLN A 44 40.55 28.16 -14.76
C GLN A 44 40.61 28.66 -16.20
N LEU A 45 39.46 28.91 -16.84
CA LEU A 45 39.41 29.44 -18.21
C LEU A 45 39.95 30.86 -18.32
N GLU A 46 39.75 31.72 -17.31
CA GLU A 46 40.36 33.04 -17.26
C GLU A 46 41.89 32.97 -17.26
N SER A 47 42.47 31.98 -16.57
CA SER A 47 43.92 31.78 -16.51
C SER A 47 44.55 31.32 -17.84
N VAL A 48 43.76 30.70 -18.72
CA VAL A 48 44.18 30.27 -20.08
C VAL A 48 43.56 31.11 -21.20
N SER A 49 42.96 32.26 -20.86
CA SER A 49 42.20 33.13 -21.80
C SER A 49 42.99 33.73 -22.96
N ALA A 50 44.32 33.59 -22.96
CA ALA A 50 45.19 33.97 -24.08
C ALA A 50 45.03 33.03 -25.29
N ASP A 51 44.54 31.82 -25.07
CA ASP A 51 44.27 30.86 -26.14
C ASP A 51 42.84 31.05 -26.68
N ASP A 52 42.75 31.42 -27.96
CA ASP A 52 41.49 31.73 -28.65
C ASP A 52 40.52 30.53 -28.65
N GLN A 53 41.01 29.30 -28.48
CA GLN A 53 40.18 28.09 -28.41
C GLN A 53 39.26 28.07 -27.18
N PHE A 54 39.63 28.75 -26.10
CA PHE A 54 38.88 28.74 -24.82
C PHE A 54 37.98 29.96 -24.62
N LYS A 55 38.07 30.99 -25.47
CA LYS A 55 37.26 32.21 -25.35
C LYS A 55 35.76 31.94 -25.42
N GLN A 56 35.34 31.07 -26.33
CA GLN A 56 33.91 30.71 -26.48
C GLN A 56 33.38 29.99 -25.23
N PHE A 57 34.17 29.10 -24.63
CA PHE A 57 33.80 28.42 -23.38
C PHE A 57 33.74 29.39 -22.20
N LEU A 58 34.65 30.36 -22.14
CA LEU A 58 34.63 31.39 -21.09
C LEU A 58 33.37 32.27 -21.20
N GLU A 59 32.97 32.64 -22.42
CA GLU A 59 31.75 33.40 -22.67
C GLU A 59 30.49 32.61 -22.29
N LEU A 60 30.39 31.34 -22.72
CA LEU A 60 29.32 30.41 -22.32
C LEU A 60 29.16 30.33 -20.80
N ILE A 61 30.28 30.20 -20.07
CA ILE A 61 30.25 30.10 -18.61
C ILE A 61 29.88 31.42 -17.94
N LYS A 62 30.30 32.55 -18.50
CA LYS A 62 30.02 33.90 -17.97
C LYS A 62 28.58 34.32 -18.19
N ILE A 63 28.02 33.98 -19.33
CA ILE A 63 26.69 34.44 -19.72
C ILE A 63 25.68 33.34 -19.41
N ASP A 64 25.68 32.28 -20.20
CA ASP A 64 24.59 31.29 -20.20
C ASP A 64 24.55 30.50 -18.88
N CYS A 65 25.66 29.90 -18.47
CA CYS A 65 25.69 29.13 -17.21
C CYS A 65 25.42 30.03 -16.00
N SER A 66 25.86 31.29 -16.01
CA SER A 66 25.53 32.21 -14.92
C SER A 66 24.06 32.59 -14.91
N PHE A 67 23.44 32.73 -16.08
CA PHE A 67 22.02 33.07 -16.21
C PHE A 67 21.15 31.92 -15.73
N GLU A 68 21.36 30.70 -16.24
CA GLU A 68 20.59 29.52 -15.84
C GLU A 68 20.71 29.24 -14.34
N LEU A 69 21.90 29.43 -13.78
CA LEU A 69 22.13 29.19 -12.37
C LEU A 69 21.42 30.23 -11.48
N LYS A 70 21.34 31.49 -11.92
CA LYS A 70 20.53 32.52 -11.24
C LYS A 70 19.04 32.23 -11.34
N GLU A 71 18.57 31.76 -12.50
CA GLU A 71 17.17 31.37 -12.66
C GLU A 71 16.81 30.19 -11.74
N PHE A 72 17.71 29.20 -11.64
CA PHE A 72 17.54 28.07 -10.72
C PHE A 72 17.53 28.53 -9.26
N GLU A 73 18.43 29.43 -8.87
CA GLU A 73 18.47 30.02 -7.52
C GLU A 73 17.16 30.75 -7.20
N ALA A 74 16.63 31.57 -8.12
CA ALA A 74 15.36 32.25 -7.91
C ALA A 74 14.18 31.27 -7.71
N LYS A 75 14.15 30.15 -8.44
CA LYS A 75 13.14 29.10 -8.25
C LYS A 75 13.31 28.38 -6.90
N TYR A 76 14.55 28.17 -6.47
CA TYR A 76 14.84 27.56 -5.17
C TYR A 76 14.43 28.48 -4.00
N ASP A 77 14.68 29.79 -4.13
CA ASP A 77 14.26 30.79 -3.14
C ASP A 77 12.73 30.86 -3.03
N LEU A 78 12.01 30.82 -4.16
CA LEU A 78 10.56 30.71 -4.17
C LEU A 78 10.08 29.45 -3.43
N LEU A 79 10.79 28.32 -3.58
CA LEU A 79 10.45 27.09 -2.89
C LEU A 79 10.69 27.20 -1.37
N CYS A 80 11.74 27.90 -0.94
CA CYS A 80 11.96 28.24 0.47
C CYS A 80 10.82 29.11 1.04
N ASP A 81 10.36 30.09 0.28
CA ASP A 81 9.24 30.94 0.70
C ASP A 81 7.94 30.17 0.84
N LEU A 82 7.66 29.25 -0.08
CA LEU A 82 6.50 28.34 0.01
C LEU A 82 6.62 27.40 1.21
N GLN A 83 7.81 26.88 1.50
CA GLN A 83 8.07 26.08 2.70
C GLN A 83 7.78 26.89 3.98
N HIS A 84 8.21 28.14 4.06
CA HIS A 84 7.90 29.01 5.19
C HIS A 84 6.40 29.30 5.32
N GLN A 85 5.70 29.49 4.21
CA GLN A 85 4.25 29.68 4.20
C GLN A 85 3.52 28.43 4.70
N LEU A 86 3.94 27.24 4.27
CA LEU A 86 3.39 25.97 4.77
C LEU A 86 3.64 25.79 6.26
N ALA A 87 4.87 26.08 6.73
CA ALA A 87 5.19 26.02 8.15
C ALA A 87 4.27 26.93 8.98
N ASN A 88 4.04 28.17 8.52
CA ASN A 88 3.12 29.08 9.19
C ASN A 88 1.67 28.58 9.16
N TYR A 89 1.23 28.07 8.01
CA TYR A 89 -0.13 27.58 7.82
C TYR A 89 -0.44 26.41 8.77
N PHE A 90 0.50 25.49 8.94
CA PHE A 90 0.37 24.37 9.88
C PHE A 90 0.81 24.70 11.32
N CYS A 91 1.16 25.96 11.61
CA CYS A 91 1.64 26.41 12.92
C CYS A 91 2.89 25.66 13.41
N GLU A 92 3.76 25.25 12.47
CA GLU A 92 5.03 24.57 12.71
C GLU A 92 6.20 25.57 12.81
N ASN A 93 7.31 25.14 13.40
CA ASN A 93 8.52 25.96 13.48
C ASN A 93 9.25 25.97 12.13
N ARG A 94 9.40 27.16 11.52
CA ARG A 94 10.09 27.37 10.23
C ARG A 94 11.50 26.77 10.17
N HIS A 95 12.24 26.78 11.28
CA HIS A 95 13.64 26.33 11.31
C HIS A 95 13.79 24.80 11.33
N THR A 96 12.75 24.08 11.74
CA THR A 96 12.76 22.62 11.82
C THR A 96 11.80 21.97 10.83
N PHE A 97 10.96 22.76 10.17
CA PHE A 97 10.00 22.29 9.19
C PHE A 97 10.72 21.84 7.92
N GLN A 98 10.61 20.55 7.59
CA GLN A 98 11.17 19.96 6.37
C GLN A 98 10.06 19.75 5.35
N LEU A 99 10.23 20.32 4.16
CA LEU A 99 9.20 20.30 3.13
C LEU A 99 8.89 18.88 2.66
N ASP A 100 9.91 18.07 2.35
CA ASP A 100 9.76 16.71 1.87
C ASP A 100 9.09 15.80 2.92
N GLU A 101 9.46 15.91 4.20
CA GLU A 101 8.78 15.21 5.29
C GLU A 101 7.31 15.62 5.41
N CYS A 102 7.00 16.90 5.27
CA CYS A 102 5.60 17.35 5.21
C CYS A 102 4.83 16.68 4.06
N LEU A 103 5.42 16.59 2.87
CA LEU A 103 4.78 15.93 1.72
C LEU A 103 4.64 14.41 1.94
N LYS A 104 5.58 13.75 2.64
CA LYS A 104 5.49 12.33 3.03
C LYS A 104 4.31 12.09 3.98
N ILE A 105 4.09 13.00 4.94
CA ILE A 105 2.93 12.93 5.85
C ILE A 105 1.61 12.98 5.06
N PHE A 106 1.47 13.91 4.12
CA PHE A 106 0.29 13.99 3.26
C PHE A 106 0.14 12.75 2.35
N THR A 107 1.24 12.23 1.81
CA THR A 107 1.22 11.00 1.00
C THR A 107 0.72 9.81 1.83
N PHE A 108 1.17 9.68 3.07
CA PHE A 108 0.69 8.67 4.00
C PHE A 108 -0.80 8.85 4.32
N LEU A 109 -1.24 10.08 4.57
CA LEU A 109 -2.65 10.40 4.81
C LEU A 109 -3.53 9.99 3.63
N LEU A 110 -3.17 10.34 2.40
CA LEU A 110 -3.91 9.97 1.19
C LEU A 110 -4.02 8.45 1.04
N ASN A 111 -2.91 7.73 1.23
CA ASN A 111 -2.90 6.27 1.18
C ASN A 111 -3.84 5.67 2.25
N ARG A 112 -3.83 6.24 3.47
CA ARG A 112 -4.68 5.78 4.57
C ARG A 112 -6.16 6.07 4.31
N LEU A 113 -6.50 7.23 3.75
CA LEU A 113 -7.86 7.59 3.36
C LEU A 113 -8.39 6.64 2.29
N HIS A 114 -7.61 6.41 1.23
CA HIS A 114 -7.97 5.50 0.17
C HIS A 114 -8.17 4.06 0.67
N GLN A 115 -7.26 3.57 1.52
CA GLN A 115 -7.39 2.25 2.13
C GLN A 115 -8.64 2.14 3.01
N THR A 116 -8.91 3.17 3.82
CA THR A 116 -10.10 3.22 4.68
C THR A 116 -11.39 3.23 3.87
N LEU A 117 -11.43 3.98 2.76
CA LEU A 117 -12.56 3.99 1.83
C LEU A 117 -12.76 2.59 1.22
N LYS A 118 -11.70 1.97 0.69
CA LYS A 118 -11.75 0.62 0.13
C LYS A 118 -12.27 -0.41 1.13
N GLU A 119 -11.81 -0.35 2.37
CA GLU A 119 -12.29 -1.22 3.44
C GLU A 119 -13.75 -0.97 3.80
N HIS A 120 -14.18 0.29 3.84
CA HIS A 120 -15.57 0.66 4.07
C HIS A 120 -16.50 0.09 2.99
N VAL A 121 -16.17 0.29 1.72
CA VAL A 121 -16.92 -0.25 0.58
C VAL A 121 -16.98 -1.77 0.64
N SER A 122 -15.86 -2.43 0.92
CA SER A 122 -15.82 -3.90 1.04
C SER A 122 -16.71 -4.41 2.18
N ARG A 123 -16.72 -3.72 3.34
CA ARG A 123 -17.59 -4.07 4.47
C ARG A 123 -19.06 -3.90 4.11
N GLU A 124 -19.42 -2.84 3.40
CA GLU A 124 -20.80 -2.56 3.01
C GLU A 124 -21.31 -3.59 1.99
N ASN A 125 -20.51 -3.92 0.97
CA ASN A 125 -20.83 -4.99 0.02
C ASN A 125 -21.02 -6.34 0.71
N ARG A 126 -20.24 -6.65 1.75
CA ARG A 126 -20.41 -7.88 2.55
C ARG A 126 -21.69 -7.87 3.39
N LYS A 127 -22.13 -6.72 3.88
CA LYS A 127 -23.41 -6.59 4.61
C LYS A 127 -24.58 -6.78 3.66
N GLN A 128 -24.58 -6.09 2.51
CA GLN A 128 -25.62 -6.22 1.49
C GLN A 128 -25.77 -7.67 1.04
N ARG A 129 -24.68 -8.34 0.66
CA ARG A 129 -24.71 -9.78 0.27
C ARG A 129 -25.21 -10.71 1.38
N LYS A 130 -25.02 -10.36 2.65
CA LYS A 130 -25.55 -11.16 3.78
C LYS A 130 -27.04 -10.92 3.99
N GLU A 131 -27.48 -9.68 3.80
CA GLU A 131 -28.89 -9.31 3.93
C GLU A 131 -29.72 -9.90 2.79
N GLU A 132 -29.24 -9.81 1.54
CA GLU A 132 -29.86 -10.45 0.38
C GLU A 132 -30.07 -11.95 0.60
N LYS A 133 -29.04 -12.64 1.11
CA LYS A 133 -29.13 -14.07 1.46
C LYS A 133 -30.14 -14.33 2.58
N ARG A 134 -30.21 -13.48 3.60
CA ARG A 134 -31.18 -13.63 4.70
C ARG A 134 -32.61 -13.50 4.18
N VAL A 135 -32.87 -12.48 3.36
CA VAL A 135 -34.17 -12.25 2.72
C VAL A 135 -34.53 -13.44 1.84
N GLU A 136 -33.61 -13.93 1.01
CA GLU A 136 -33.85 -15.10 0.16
C GLU A 136 -34.20 -16.36 0.99
N THR A 137 -33.48 -16.59 2.09
CA THR A 137 -33.74 -17.75 2.97
C THR A 137 -35.11 -17.66 3.64
N GLN A 138 -35.48 -16.47 4.15
CA GLN A 138 -36.79 -16.23 4.75
C GLN A 138 -37.93 -16.40 3.73
N MET A 139 -37.77 -15.89 2.51
CA MET A 139 -38.79 -16.07 1.46
C MET A 139 -38.98 -17.55 1.08
N VAL A 140 -37.91 -18.36 1.10
CA VAL A 140 -38.01 -19.80 0.86
C VAL A 140 -38.69 -20.54 2.02
N GLU A 141 -38.40 -20.16 3.27
CA GLU A 141 -39.05 -20.73 4.46
C GLU A 141 -40.55 -20.40 4.50
N GLU A 142 -40.93 -19.13 4.27
CA GLU A 142 -42.34 -18.73 4.22
C GLU A 142 -43.13 -19.44 3.11
N LYS A 143 -42.50 -19.68 1.95
CA LYS A 143 -43.11 -20.46 0.85
C LYS A 143 -43.29 -21.92 1.23
N LYS A 144 -42.36 -22.51 2.01
CA LYS A 144 -42.52 -23.87 2.53
C LYS A 144 -43.65 -23.95 3.54
N GLU A 145 -43.70 -23.03 4.51
CA GLU A 145 -44.77 -22.99 5.53
C GLU A 145 -46.15 -22.81 4.90
N LYS A 146 -46.31 -21.90 3.93
CA LYS A 146 -47.59 -21.72 3.21
C LYS A 146 -47.99 -22.95 2.39
N ASN A 147 -47.03 -23.69 1.84
CA ASN A 147 -47.31 -24.95 1.14
C ASN A 147 -47.70 -26.10 2.10
N LEU A 148 -47.17 -26.12 3.33
CA LEU A 148 -47.55 -27.07 4.38
C LEU A 148 -48.98 -26.83 4.89
N ILE A 149 -49.42 -25.56 4.98
CA ILE A 149 -50.78 -25.20 5.44
C ILE A 149 -51.83 -25.50 4.36
N ASN A 150 -51.50 -25.35 3.08
CA ASN A 150 -52.43 -25.59 1.96
C ASN A 150 -52.56 -27.05 1.53
N ASN A 151 -51.71 -27.96 2.03
CA ASN A 151 -51.80 -29.41 1.80
C ASN A 151 -51.81 -30.15 3.14
N PRO A 152 -52.98 -30.29 3.81
CA PRO A 152 -53.10 -31.03 5.06
C PRO A 152 -52.85 -32.55 4.90
N ASP A 153 -52.90 -33.04 3.66
CA ASP A 153 -52.91 -34.47 3.32
C ASP A 153 -51.53 -35.17 3.48
N LEU A 154 -50.44 -34.42 3.68
CA LEU A 154 -49.10 -35.00 3.84
C LEU A 154 -48.82 -35.44 5.29
N PHE A 155 -49.57 -34.92 6.28
CA PHE A 155 -49.44 -35.35 7.67
C PHE A 155 -50.19 -36.66 7.93
N GLU A 156 -51.18 -36.98 7.10
CA GLU A 156 -51.96 -38.23 7.17
C GLU A 156 -51.22 -39.41 6.50
N ALA A 157 -50.41 -39.13 5.46
CA ALA A 157 -49.55 -40.12 4.80
C ALA A 157 -48.35 -40.61 5.64
N LEU A 158 -48.00 -39.95 6.75
CA LEU A 158 -46.91 -40.33 7.64
C LEU A 158 -47.37 -41.14 8.87
N ASN A 159 -48.66 -41.08 9.22
CA ASN A 159 -49.23 -41.80 10.36
C ASN A 159 -50.10 -43.02 9.97
N GLY A 160 -50.32 -43.26 8.67
CA GLY A 160 -51.01 -44.46 8.15
C GLY A 160 -50.07 -45.64 7.96
N THR A 161 -50.19 -46.65 8.81
CA THR A 161 -49.45 -47.91 8.76
C THR A 161 -49.83 -48.76 7.54
N SER A 162 -48.86 -49.17 6.71
CA SER A 162 -48.50 -50.58 6.40
C SER A 162 -47.97 -50.79 4.98
N SER A 163 -46.95 -51.66 4.91
CA SER A 163 -46.60 -52.55 3.80
C SER A 163 -45.98 -51.95 2.53
N ASP A 164 -44.64 -51.98 2.54
CA ASP A 164 -43.75 -52.38 1.43
C ASP A 164 -43.44 -51.38 0.30
N ALA A 165 -42.18 -51.42 -0.13
CA ALA A 165 -41.55 -50.70 -1.25
C ALA A 165 -41.33 -49.16 -1.13
N SER A 166 -40.22 -48.75 -0.49
CA SER A 166 -39.34 -47.65 -0.97
C SER A 166 -38.15 -47.38 -0.04
N GLU A 167 -37.33 -48.40 0.20
CA GLU A 167 -36.08 -48.29 0.95
C GLU A 167 -34.89 -47.99 0.02
N VAL A 168 -34.80 -46.81 -0.63
CA VAL A 168 -33.55 -46.42 -1.34
C VAL A 168 -33.16 -44.94 -1.21
N THR A 169 -34.05 -43.97 -0.96
CA THR A 169 -33.66 -42.54 -1.10
C THR A 169 -33.66 -41.68 0.17
N ARG A 170 -34.03 -42.21 1.34
CA ARG A 170 -34.00 -41.44 2.61
C ARG A 170 -32.77 -41.66 3.52
N LYS A 171 -31.92 -42.66 3.25
CA LYS A 171 -30.72 -42.93 4.08
C LYS A 171 -29.52 -42.02 3.79
N ARG A 172 -29.41 -41.31 2.66
CA ARG A 172 -28.20 -40.52 2.34
C ARG A 172 -28.10 -39.14 3.03
N VAL A 173 -29.18 -38.58 3.56
CA VAL A 173 -29.13 -37.23 4.18
C VAL A 173 -28.94 -37.30 5.70
N SER A 174 -29.36 -38.41 6.34
CA SER A 174 -29.13 -38.63 7.78
C SER A 174 -27.67 -38.93 8.09
N ASP A 175 -26.97 -39.65 7.21
CA ASP A 175 -25.57 -40.05 7.42
C ASP A 175 -24.57 -38.88 7.26
N ILE A 176 -24.92 -37.82 6.52
CA ILE A 176 -24.07 -36.62 6.38
C ILE A 176 -24.17 -35.70 7.62
N LEU A 177 -25.29 -35.75 8.35
CA LEU A 177 -25.47 -34.97 9.59
C LEU A 177 -24.98 -35.72 10.84
N ASP A 178 -25.00 -37.06 10.85
CA ASP A 178 -24.52 -37.86 12.01
C ASP A 178 -22.98 -37.93 12.10
N VAL A 179 -22.25 -37.81 10.98
CA VAL A 179 -20.78 -37.68 10.99
C VAL A 179 -20.32 -36.39 11.70
N ARG A 180 -21.16 -35.35 11.72
CA ARG A 180 -20.82 -34.06 12.33
C ARG A 180 -21.14 -33.99 13.83
N HIS A 181 -21.98 -34.90 14.34
CA HIS A 181 -22.35 -34.95 15.76
C HIS A 181 -21.58 -36.02 16.55
N LYS A 182 -21.02 -37.06 15.89
CA LYS A 182 -20.14 -38.07 16.52
C LYS A 182 -18.65 -37.74 16.53
N LEU A 183 -18.20 -36.67 15.88
CA LEU A 183 -16.86 -36.11 16.08
C LEU A 183 -16.93 -34.91 17.02
N GLY A 184 -17.28 -35.19 18.27
CA GLY A 184 -17.07 -34.27 19.37
C GLY A 184 -15.60 -33.85 19.45
N ASN A 185 -15.38 -32.54 19.53
CA ASN A 185 -14.26 -31.91 20.24
C ASN A 185 -12.89 -32.59 20.09
N VAL A 186 -12.30 -32.59 18.90
CA VAL A 186 -10.84 -32.70 18.78
C VAL A 186 -10.24 -31.35 19.16
N ARG A 187 -10.09 -31.13 20.46
CA ARG A 187 -9.18 -30.12 21.00
C ARG A 187 -7.77 -30.63 20.73
N ILE A 188 -7.12 -30.15 19.67
CA ILE A 188 -5.68 -30.38 19.51
C ILE A 188 -4.98 -29.61 20.64
N ARG A 189 -4.78 -30.29 21.76
CA ARG A 189 -3.74 -29.97 22.73
C ARG A 189 -2.41 -30.18 22.02
N LYS A 190 -1.69 -29.10 21.74
CA LYS A 190 -0.27 -29.23 21.38
C LYS A 190 0.45 -29.72 22.64
N LEU A 191 1.04 -30.91 22.55
CA LEU A 191 1.92 -31.49 23.56
C LEU A 191 3.00 -30.48 23.96
N ARG A 192 3.19 -30.30 25.27
CA ARG A 192 4.48 -29.90 25.84
C ARG A 192 5.25 -31.18 26.10
N ASP A 193 6.47 -31.27 25.58
CA ASP A 193 7.52 -32.03 26.23
C ASP A 193 8.35 -31.06 27.08
N VAL A 194 8.47 -31.47 28.34
CA VAL A 194 9.29 -30.93 29.44
C VAL A 194 10.55 -31.79 29.41
N THR A 195 11.80 -31.32 29.42
CA THR A 195 12.57 -30.62 30.46
C THR A 195 13.98 -30.49 29.84
N THR A 196 14.81 -29.51 30.15
CA THR A 196 15.79 -29.60 31.26
C THR A 196 16.34 -28.20 31.50
N ALA A 197 16.56 -27.90 32.77
CA ALA A 197 17.11 -26.67 33.33
C ALA A 197 18.42 -26.23 32.66
N GLU A 198 18.74 -24.93 32.78
CA GLU A 198 19.98 -24.42 33.38
C GLU A 198 19.95 -22.88 33.29
N THR A 199 20.19 -22.28 34.46
CA THR A 199 20.26 -20.85 34.74
C THR A 199 21.62 -20.32 34.27
N PHE A 200 21.74 -19.49 33.22
CA PHE A 200 22.97 -18.70 33.04
C PHE A 200 22.75 -17.37 32.29
N THR A 201 23.37 -16.35 32.89
CA THR A 201 23.52 -14.92 32.55
C THR A 201 23.96 -14.61 31.11
N PRO A 202 23.63 -13.40 30.58
CA PRO A 202 24.06 -12.99 29.25
C PRO A 202 25.56 -12.60 29.21
N PRO A 203 26.35 -13.08 28.23
CA PRO A 203 27.68 -12.55 27.96
C PRO A 203 27.66 -11.40 26.93
N PRO A 204 28.74 -10.60 26.84
CA PRO A 204 28.70 -9.19 26.47
C PRO A 204 28.95 -8.90 24.99
N LEU A 205 28.68 -7.64 24.60
CA LEU A 205 28.98 -7.07 23.28
C LEU A 205 30.46 -7.22 22.90
N PRO A 206 30.77 -7.54 21.62
CA PRO A 206 32.11 -7.35 21.09
C PRO A 206 32.37 -5.88 20.67
N PRO A 207 33.62 -5.39 20.75
CA PRO A 207 33.96 -3.98 20.55
C PRO A 207 34.20 -3.61 19.09
N LEU A 208 34.12 -2.30 18.82
CA LEU A 208 34.69 -1.62 17.65
C LEU A 208 36.13 -2.07 17.38
N GLU A 209 36.46 -2.40 16.12
CA GLU A 209 37.69 -1.98 15.43
C GLU A 209 37.47 -1.95 13.89
N SER A 210 37.76 -0.80 13.28
CA SER A 210 38.28 -0.62 11.90
C SER A 210 39.83 -0.66 11.96
N PRO A 211 40.66 -0.61 10.87
CA PRO A 211 40.47 -0.59 9.40
C PRO A 211 41.25 -1.76 8.71
N THR A 212 41.25 -2.04 7.40
CA THR A 212 42.03 -1.40 6.30
C THR A 212 41.87 -2.21 4.98
N ASP A 213 41.90 -1.48 3.85
CA ASP A 213 42.51 -1.74 2.54
C ASP A 213 42.20 -2.95 1.63
N SER A 214 41.98 -2.59 0.34
CA SER A 214 42.49 -3.20 -0.90
C SER A 214 42.15 -4.69 -1.15
N THR A 215 41.48 -5.11 -2.22
CA THR A 215 41.73 -4.84 -3.65
C THR A 215 40.65 -5.58 -4.43
N GLY A 216 40.01 -4.91 -5.40
CA GLY A 216 39.06 -5.54 -6.32
C GLY A 216 39.78 -6.10 -7.54
N SER A 217 39.55 -7.37 -7.86
CA SER A 217 39.71 -7.89 -9.22
C SER A 217 38.75 -9.06 -9.48
N SER A 218 38.04 -8.91 -10.59
CA SER A 218 37.19 -9.79 -11.40
C SER A 218 37.25 -11.30 -11.17
N LYS A 219 36.07 -11.97 -11.10
CA LYS A 219 35.59 -12.83 -12.18
C LYS A 219 34.20 -13.42 -11.93
N GLU A 220 33.47 -13.43 -13.04
CA GLU A 220 32.29 -14.16 -13.47
C GLU A 220 32.03 -15.52 -12.80
N ASN A 221 30.76 -15.80 -12.51
CA ASN A 221 30.19 -17.13 -12.70
C ASN A 221 28.66 -17.05 -12.92
N GLU A 222 28.24 -17.69 -14.01
CA GLU A 222 26.85 -18.00 -14.35
C GLU A 222 26.27 -19.02 -13.36
N GLU A 223 25.02 -18.80 -12.89
CA GLU A 223 24.05 -19.91 -12.81
C GLU A 223 22.60 -19.41 -12.63
N LYS A 224 21.74 -19.85 -13.57
CA LYS A 224 20.37 -20.35 -13.36
C LYS A 224 19.34 -19.47 -12.62
N SER A 225 18.50 -18.81 -13.42
CA SER A 225 17.23 -18.22 -12.98
C SER A 225 16.25 -19.27 -12.42
N PRO A 226 15.68 -19.06 -11.21
CA PRO A 226 14.42 -19.69 -10.80
C PRO A 226 13.24 -18.80 -11.23
N LYS A 227 12.21 -19.43 -11.80
CA LYS A 227 10.94 -18.82 -12.21
C LYS A 227 10.28 -18.02 -11.06
N PRO A 228 9.76 -16.80 -11.29
CA PRO A 228 8.97 -16.13 -10.27
C PRO A 228 7.59 -16.79 -10.14
N ALA A 229 7.27 -17.16 -8.90
CA ALA A 229 5.95 -17.59 -8.49
C ALA A 229 4.91 -16.51 -8.83
N LYS A 230 3.80 -16.93 -9.42
CA LYS A 230 2.63 -16.09 -9.67
C LYS A 230 2.01 -15.70 -8.33
N THR A 231 2.37 -14.55 -7.78
CA THR A 231 1.51 -13.87 -6.81
C THR A 231 0.33 -13.34 -7.60
N SER A 232 -0.81 -14.04 -7.46
CA SER A 232 -2.12 -13.58 -7.92
C SER A 232 -2.46 -12.28 -7.18
N THR A 233 -2.04 -11.15 -7.74
CA THR A 233 -2.61 -9.85 -7.38
C THR A 233 -4.02 -9.85 -7.91
N ASN A 234 -4.95 -10.00 -6.97
CA ASN A 234 -6.40 -9.94 -7.13
C ASN A 234 -6.80 -8.58 -7.74
N TYR A 235 -6.69 -8.50 -9.07
CA TYR A 235 -6.97 -7.31 -9.89
C TYR A 235 -8.48 -7.05 -10.00
N ASP A 236 -9.30 -8.07 -9.76
CA ASP A 236 -10.77 -7.98 -9.83
C ASP A 236 -11.40 -7.10 -8.73
N MET A 237 -10.69 -6.88 -7.61
CA MET A 237 -11.16 -6.04 -6.50
C MET A 237 -11.03 -4.53 -6.76
N CYS A 238 -10.21 -4.11 -7.72
CA CYS A 238 -10.07 -2.68 -8.07
C CYS A 238 -11.25 -2.21 -8.95
N ASN A 239 -11.77 -3.11 -9.78
CA ASN A 239 -12.92 -2.83 -10.65
C ASN A 239 -14.20 -2.51 -9.85
N ASP A 240 -14.37 -3.18 -8.70
CA ASP A 240 -15.50 -2.94 -7.79
C ASP A 240 -15.42 -1.56 -7.10
N LEU A 241 -14.22 -1.03 -6.85
CA LEU A 241 -14.05 0.25 -6.16
C LEU A 241 -14.37 1.43 -7.09
N GLU A 242 -13.82 1.43 -8.31
CA GLU A 242 -14.12 2.47 -9.31
C GLU A 242 -15.59 2.45 -9.73
N SER A 243 -16.19 1.26 -9.87
CA SER A 243 -17.62 1.09 -10.17
C SER A 243 -18.51 1.61 -9.02
N TYR A 244 -18.16 1.32 -7.76
CA TYR A 244 -18.89 1.83 -6.60
C TYR A 244 -18.78 3.35 -6.46
N ILE A 245 -17.58 3.91 -6.59
CA ILE A 245 -17.38 5.37 -6.57
C ILE A 245 -18.17 6.04 -7.71
N SER A 246 -18.12 5.48 -8.92
CA SER A 246 -18.90 5.96 -10.07
C SER A 246 -20.42 5.81 -9.90
N SER A 247 -20.88 4.89 -9.05
CA SER A 247 -22.30 4.72 -8.74
C SER A 247 -22.83 5.77 -7.75
N LEU A 248 -21.95 6.39 -6.96
CA LEU A 248 -22.31 7.42 -5.99
C LEU A 248 -22.36 8.82 -6.59
N THR A 249 -21.57 9.09 -7.63
CA THR A 249 -21.52 10.38 -8.35
C THR A 249 -22.62 10.57 -9.39
N LYS A 250 -23.37 9.51 -9.73
CA LYS A 250 -24.57 9.57 -10.58
C LYS A 250 -25.82 9.83 -9.72
N LYS A 251 -26.00 11.05 -9.23
CA LYS A 251 -27.27 11.55 -8.70
C LYS A 251 -27.51 12.99 -9.12
#